data_AF-A0A7V7ZBB9-F1
#
_entry.id   AF-A0A7V7ZBB9-F1
#
_cell.length_a   1.000
_cell.length_b   1.000
_cell.length_c   1.000
_cell.angle_alpha   90.00
_cell.angle_beta   90.00
_cell.angle_gamma   90.00
#
_symmetry.space_group_name_H-M   'P 1'
#
loop_
_entity.id
_entity.type
_entity.pdbx_description
1 polymer ?
#
loop_
_entity_poly.entity_id
_entity_poly.type
_entity_poly.pdbx_seq_one_letter_code
_entity_poly.pdbx_strand_id
1 'polypeptide(L)'
;MLVGRQQRRCYHRLMKKTSAVVYTLALALMLAACSPAFDWREYRSPDAPFTALFPGKPAVLTRQIDLDGQKTALTMTASEAEGNTFAIGTAVMANPGLAQAALPAMQAALLRNINGQITKEKSGSSDSGLRVEATGSRNGQAVQLIGRFVARDTRIFQIVIVGDASKLSRDNIDTFMDGVKIE
;
A
#
# COMPACT_ATOMS: atom_id res chain seq x y z
N MET A 1 -10.95 -78.65 17.75
CA MET A 1 -9.84 -78.02 17.00
C MET A 1 -10.46 -77.15 15.90
N LEU A 2 -10.78 -75.85 16.06
CA LEU A 2 -9.99 -74.66 16.44
C LEU A 2 -9.09 -74.10 15.31
N VAL A 3 -9.61 -73.87 14.11
CA VAL A 3 -8.94 -72.99 13.12
C VAL A 3 -10.01 -72.25 12.29
N GLY A 4 -10.03 -70.91 12.32
CA GLY A 4 -10.84 -70.14 11.36
C GLY A 4 -11.22 -68.70 11.74
N ARG A 5 -11.26 -68.36 13.04
CA ARG A 5 -11.65 -67.00 13.50
C ARG A 5 -10.56 -65.91 13.38
N GLN A 6 -9.37 -66.22 12.86
CA GLN A 6 -8.20 -65.34 12.92
C GLN A 6 -8.01 -64.38 11.73
N GLN A 7 -8.57 -64.64 10.53
CA GLN A 7 -8.25 -63.85 9.33
C GLN A 7 -8.93 -62.47 9.24
N ARG A 8 -10.07 -62.23 9.92
CA ARG A 8 -10.82 -60.96 9.78
C ARG A 8 -10.23 -59.78 10.57
N ARG A 9 -9.27 -60.02 11.48
CA ARG A 9 -8.71 -58.94 12.34
C ARG A 9 -7.51 -58.20 11.74
N CYS A 10 -6.79 -58.76 10.76
CA CYS A 10 -5.62 -58.10 10.16
C CYS A 10 -5.99 -57.02 9.13
N TYR A 11 -7.05 -57.23 8.34
CA TYR A 11 -7.45 -56.26 7.30
C TYR A 11 -7.96 -54.93 7.88
N HIS A 12 -8.63 -54.95 9.03
CA HIS A 12 -9.14 -53.73 9.65
C HIS A 12 -8.08 -52.83 10.30
N ARG A 13 -6.89 -53.36 10.61
CA ARG A 13 -5.79 -52.57 11.22
C ARG A 13 -4.87 -51.93 10.18
N LEU A 14 -4.75 -52.50 8.98
CA LEU A 14 -3.93 -51.92 7.93
C LEU A 14 -4.60 -50.69 7.27
N MET A 15 -5.92 -50.68 7.10
CA MET A 15 -6.63 -49.56 6.45
C MET A 15 -6.87 -48.35 7.36
N LYS A 16 -6.73 -48.47 8.68
CA LYS A 16 -6.90 -47.34 9.62
C LYS A 16 -5.66 -46.43 9.72
N LYS A 17 -4.47 -46.95 9.40
CA LYS A 17 -3.21 -46.20 9.53
C LYS A 17 -2.89 -45.33 8.31
N THR A 18 -3.36 -45.72 7.13
CA THR A 18 -3.17 -44.95 5.89
C THR A 18 -4.05 -43.70 5.85
N SER A 19 -5.28 -43.75 6.38
CA SER A 19 -6.15 -42.58 6.46
C SER A 19 -5.58 -41.45 7.31
N ALA A 20 -4.97 -41.77 8.45
CA ALA A 20 -4.43 -40.74 9.36
C ALA A 20 -3.32 -39.91 8.69
N VAL A 21 -2.42 -40.55 7.94
CA VAL A 21 -1.30 -39.88 7.25
C VAL A 21 -1.79 -38.96 6.11
N VAL A 22 -2.84 -39.37 5.39
CA VAL A 22 -3.46 -38.54 4.33
C VAL A 22 -4.16 -37.31 4.92
N TYR A 23 -4.82 -37.44 6.08
CA TYR A 23 -5.44 -36.31 6.77
C TYR A 23 -4.41 -35.31 7.31
N THR A 24 -3.25 -35.76 7.79
CA THR A 24 -2.21 -34.85 8.29
C THR A 24 -1.53 -34.08 7.15
N LEU A 25 -1.34 -34.69 5.98
CA LEU A 25 -0.73 -34.04 4.82
C LEU A 25 -1.67 -33.00 4.17
N ALA A 26 -2.99 -33.27 4.15
CA ALA A 26 -3.99 -32.32 3.66
C ALA A 26 -4.12 -31.08 4.57
N LEU A 27 -3.92 -31.23 5.88
CA LEU A 27 -3.97 -30.12 6.83
C LEU A 27 -2.72 -29.22 6.72
N ALA A 28 -1.55 -29.77 6.40
CA ALA A 28 -0.32 -28.99 6.19
C ALA A 28 -0.34 -28.16 4.89
N LEU A 29 -1.01 -28.63 3.83
CA LEU A 29 -1.21 -27.89 2.58
C LEU A 29 -2.21 -26.72 2.71
N MET A 30 -3.15 -26.79 3.66
CA MET A 30 -4.08 -25.69 3.96
C MET A 30 -3.40 -24.48 4.64
N LEU A 31 -2.27 -24.68 5.34
CA LEU A 31 -1.55 -23.59 6.01
C LEU A 31 -0.62 -22.80 5.08
N ALA A 32 -0.31 -23.32 3.88
CA ALA A 32 0.48 -22.61 2.88
C ALA A 32 -0.37 -21.64 2.01
N ALA A 33 -1.70 -21.61 2.20
CA ALA A 33 -2.63 -20.87 1.34
C ALA A 33 -3.01 -19.46 1.82
N CYS A 34 -2.56 -19.00 3.00
CA CYS A 34 -3.06 -17.73 3.57
C CYS A 34 -1.95 -16.80 4.04
N SER A 35 -1.14 -16.30 3.12
CA SER A 35 -0.60 -14.94 3.28
C SER A 35 -1.18 -14.10 2.14
N PRO A 36 -2.15 -13.19 2.43
CA PRO A 36 -2.70 -12.32 1.40
C PRO A 36 -1.58 -11.42 0.85
N ALA A 37 -1.61 -11.15 -0.45
CA ALA A 37 -0.69 -10.23 -1.11
C ALA A 37 -0.70 -8.82 -0.49
N PHE A 38 -1.78 -8.48 0.21
CA PHE A 38 -2.01 -7.23 0.94
C PHE A 38 -2.25 -7.55 2.42
N ASP A 39 -1.31 -7.19 3.28
CA ASP A 39 -1.46 -7.23 4.75
C ASP A 39 -1.85 -5.82 5.21
N TRP A 40 -3.14 -5.48 5.09
CA TRP A 40 -3.64 -4.15 5.43
C TRP A 40 -3.54 -3.89 6.93
N ARG A 41 -2.71 -2.92 7.29
CA ARG A 41 -2.41 -2.56 8.67
C ARG A 41 -2.66 -1.09 8.90
N GLU A 42 -3.31 -0.77 10.02
CA GLU A 42 -3.37 0.62 10.48
C GLU A 42 -1.98 1.10 10.87
N TYR A 43 -1.64 2.29 10.39
CA TYR A 43 -0.47 3.05 10.79
C TYR A 43 -0.92 4.42 11.28
N ARG A 44 -0.48 4.78 12.47
CA ARG A 44 -0.62 6.12 13.04
C ARG A 44 0.75 6.76 13.05
N SER A 45 0.90 7.88 12.36
CA SER A 45 2.18 8.56 12.26
C SER A 45 2.58 9.14 13.62
N PRO A 46 3.82 8.94 14.07
CA PRO A 46 4.31 9.57 15.30
C PRO A 46 4.65 11.06 15.10
N ASP A 47 4.94 11.47 13.86
CA ASP A 47 5.54 12.78 13.55
C ASP A 47 4.59 13.75 12.81
N ALA A 48 3.45 13.25 12.33
CA ALA A 48 2.47 14.01 11.57
C ALA A 48 1.04 13.58 11.94
N PRO A 49 0.04 14.48 11.86
CA PRO A 49 -1.33 14.19 12.26
C PRO A 49 -2.08 13.42 11.17
N PHE A 50 -1.70 12.15 10.95
CA PHE A 50 -2.44 11.26 10.06
C PHE A 50 -2.49 9.81 10.53
N THR A 51 -3.55 9.14 10.12
CA THR A 51 -3.68 7.67 10.15
C THR A 51 -3.99 7.14 8.76
N ALA A 52 -3.54 5.94 8.45
CA ALA A 52 -3.75 5.30 7.15
C ALA A 52 -3.70 3.77 7.24
N LEU A 53 -4.24 3.10 6.23
CA LEU A 53 -4.07 1.67 6.02
C LEU A 53 -2.96 1.45 5.00
N PHE A 54 -1.90 0.74 5.36
CA PHE A 54 -0.85 0.33 4.43
C PHE A 54 -0.94 -1.17 4.15
N PRO A 55 -0.67 -1.64 2.92
CA PRO A 55 -0.78 -3.06 2.53
C PRO A 55 0.36 -3.95 3.06
N GLY A 56 1.10 -3.46 4.03
CA GLY A 56 2.22 -4.13 4.68
C GLY A 56 2.83 -3.19 5.72
N LYS A 57 3.91 -3.62 6.39
CA LYS A 57 4.63 -2.77 7.33
C LYS A 57 5.31 -1.61 6.59
N PRO A 58 4.97 -0.34 6.87
CA PRO A 58 5.60 0.78 6.19
C PRO A 58 7.01 1.05 6.72
N ALA A 59 7.88 1.50 5.82
CA ALA A 59 9.15 2.14 6.12
C ALA A 59 9.00 3.66 6.12
N VAL A 60 9.81 4.35 6.92
CA VAL A 60 9.82 5.81 7.02
C VAL A 60 11.19 6.34 6.63
N LEU A 61 11.22 7.38 5.79
CA LEU A 61 12.46 8.04 5.36
C LEU A 61 12.24 9.55 5.18
N THR A 62 13.12 10.34 5.77
CA THR A 62 13.11 11.81 5.62
C THR A 62 14.21 12.28 4.68
N ARG A 63 13.89 13.20 3.79
CA ARG A 63 14.84 13.85 2.87
C ARG A 63 14.57 15.35 2.76
N GLN A 64 15.62 16.12 2.53
CA GLN A 64 15.46 17.53 2.14
C GLN A 64 15.01 17.61 0.68
N ILE A 65 13.99 18.42 0.43
CA ILE A 65 13.49 18.72 -0.91
C ILE A 65 13.38 20.22 -1.10
N ASP A 66 13.29 20.65 -2.36
CA ASP A 66 13.03 22.04 -2.74
C ASP A 66 11.70 22.09 -3.49
N LEU A 67 10.73 22.81 -2.92
CA LEU A 67 9.41 23.07 -3.52
C LEU A 67 9.37 24.53 -3.98
N ASP A 68 9.83 24.78 -5.20
CA ASP A 68 9.87 26.11 -5.83
C ASP A 68 10.59 27.19 -5.00
N GLY A 69 11.79 26.87 -4.52
CA GLY A 69 12.63 27.71 -3.66
C GLY A 69 12.41 27.50 -2.17
N GLN A 70 11.40 26.70 -1.80
CA GLN A 70 11.09 26.39 -0.39
C GLN A 70 11.75 25.06 0.00
N LYS A 71 12.87 25.16 0.70
CA LYS A 71 13.55 24.00 1.27
C LYS A 71 12.79 23.49 2.49
N THR A 72 12.39 22.22 2.46
CA THR A 72 11.71 21.57 3.58
C THR A 72 12.12 20.10 3.71
N ALA A 73 11.96 19.56 4.91
CA ALA A 73 12.13 18.14 5.17
C ALA A 73 10.83 17.40 4.80
N LEU A 74 10.90 16.52 3.81
CA LEU A 74 9.81 15.62 3.44
C LEU A 74 10.04 14.25 4.09
N THR A 75 9.14 13.85 4.97
CA THR A 75 9.08 12.51 5.56
C THR A 75 8.13 11.64 4.76
N MET A 76 8.65 10.61 4.13
CA MET A 76 7.91 9.60 3.38
C MET A 76 7.67 8.36 4.22
N THR A 77 6.40 8.00 4.41
CA THR A 77 5.97 6.71 4.96
C THR A 77 5.42 5.85 3.82
N ALA A 78 6.01 4.70 3.54
CA ALA A 78 5.63 3.88 2.38
C ALA A 78 5.73 2.38 2.62
N SER A 79 4.86 1.62 1.96
CA SER A 79 5.01 0.16 1.80
C SER A 79 4.74 -0.24 0.36
N GLU A 80 5.15 -1.46 0.01
CA GLU A 80 4.98 -2.01 -1.34
C GLU A 80 4.19 -3.31 -1.29
N ALA A 81 3.30 -3.50 -2.26
CA ALA A 81 2.54 -4.73 -2.46
C ALA A 81 2.28 -4.91 -3.96
N GLU A 82 2.47 -6.12 -4.49
CA GLU A 82 2.26 -6.44 -5.91
C GLU A 82 3.04 -5.55 -6.90
N GLY A 83 4.20 -5.02 -6.49
CA GLY A 83 5.00 -4.10 -7.31
C GLY A 83 4.47 -2.66 -7.37
N ASN A 84 3.48 -2.33 -6.53
CA ASN A 84 2.96 -0.98 -6.36
C ASN A 84 3.46 -0.39 -5.04
N THR A 85 3.91 0.86 -5.09
CA THR A 85 4.29 1.63 -3.89
C THR A 85 3.08 2.45 -3.42
N PHE A 86 2.70 2.28 -2.16
CA PHE A 86 1.69 3.06 -1.47
C PHE A 86 2.40 3.97 -0.47
N ALA A 87 2.24 5.29 -0.60
CA ALA A 87 3.07 6.22 0.15
C ALA A 87 2.32 7.49 0.59
N ILE A 88 2.70 7.98 1.77
CA ILE A 88 2.28 9.26 2.32
C ILE A 88 3.53 10.08 2.63
N GLY A 89 3.69 11.21 1.93
CA GLY A 89 4.71 12.21 2.20
C GLY A 89 4.15 13.34 3.06
N THR A 90 4.89 13.78 4.07
CA THR A 90 4.51 14.92 4.91
C THR A 90 5.65 15.92 5.05
N ALA A 91 5.34 17.21 5.00
CA ALA A 91 6.29 18.29 5.22
C ALA A 91 5.60 19.47 5.92
N VAL A 92 6.40 20.35 6.52
CA VAL A 92 5.92 21.58 7.18
C VAL A 92 6.44 22.79 6.41
N MET A 93 5.55 23.74 6.17
CA MET A 93 5.82 25.02 5.51
C MET A 93 5.76 26.17 6.52
N ALA A 94 6.32 27.33 6.17
CA ALA A 94 6.44 28.43 7.12
C ALA A 94 5.09 29.05 7.54
N ASN A 95 4.06 28.96 6.69
CA ASN A 95 2.70 29.40 7.02
C ASN A 95 1.65 28.66 6.15
N PRO A 96 0.35 28.75 6.47
CA PRO A 96 -0.69 28.04 5.73
C PRO A 96 -0.85 28.45 4.26
N GLY A 97 -0.63 29.73 3.94
CA GLY A 97 -0.67 30.20 2.55
C GLY A 97 0.40 29.52 1.69
N LEU A 98 1.60 29.35 2.24
CA LEU A 98 2.70 28.64 1.58
C LEU A 98 2.44 27.13 1.48
N ALA A 99 1.81 26.51 2.49
CA ALA A 99 1.39 25.12 2.41
C ALA A 99 0.43 24.88 1.24
N GLN A 100 -0.58 25.74 1.10
CA GLN A 100 -1.53 25.64 -0.01
C GLN A 100 -0.87 25.91 -1.38
N ALA A 101 0.03 26.88 -1.45
CA ALA A 101 0.75 27.24 -2.68
C ALA A 101 1.78 26.18 -3.10
N ALA A 102 2.27 25.35 -2.19
CA ALA A 102 3.27 24.33 -2.47
C ALA A 102 2.70 23.06 -3.15
N LEU A 103 1.38 22.83 -3.12
CA LEU A 103 0.78 21.60 -3.65
C LEU A 103 1.07 21.38 -5.16
N PRO A 104 0.92 22.38 -6.04
CA PRO A 104 1.26 22.21 -7.46
C PRO A 104 2.76 21.93 -7.68
N ALA A 105 3.63 22.58 -6.92
CA ALA A 105 5.08 22.34 -6.98
C ALA A 105 5.41 20.89 -6.56
N MET A 106 4.75 20.39 -5.52
CA MET A 106 4.89 19.03 -5.02
C MET A 106 4.39 18.00 -6.04
N GLN A 107 3.24 18.24 -6.67
CA GLN A 107 2.74 17.42 -7.78
C GLN A 107 3.72 17.40 -8.96
N ALA A 108 4.20 18.56 -9.38
CA ALA A 108 5.15 18.67 -10.48
C ALA A 108 6.47 17.92 -10.17
N ALA A 109 6.97 18.02 -8.94
CA ALA A 109 8.15 17.28 -8.50
C ALA A 109 7.95 15.76 -8.57
N LEU A 110 6.79 15.27 -8.14
CA LEU A 110 6.46 13.85 -8.24
C LEU A 110 6.36 13.38 -9.70
N LEU A 111 5.68 14.14 -10.55
CA LEU A 111 5.55 13.80 -11.97
C LEU A 111 6.92 13.75 -12.65
N ARG A 112 7.84 14.68 -12.34
CA ARG A 112 9.22 14.62 -12.86
C ARG A 112 9.94 13.34 -12.48
N ASN A 113 9.77 12.86 -11.25
CA ASN A 113 10.43 11.62 -10.79
C ASN A 113 10.00 10.37 -11.56
N ILE A 114 8.80 10.40 -12.17
CA ILE A 114 8.27 9.30 -12.99
C ILE A 114 8.21 9.67 -14.48
N ASN A 115 8.84 10.76 -14.92
CA ASN A 115 8.69 11.27 -16.30
C ASN A 115 7.22 11.31 -16.75
N GLY A 116 6.35 11.75 -15.85
CA GLY A 116 4.91 11.52 -15.94
C GLY A 116 4.16 12.61 -16.70
N GLN A 117 3.03 12.20 -17.28
CA GLN A 117 2.04 13.07 -17.92
C GLN A 117 0.69 12.87 -17.26
N ILE A 118 0.05 13.98 -16.91
CA ILE A 118 -1.26 14.00 -16.27
C ILE A 118 -2.31 13.51 -17.28
N THR A 119 -3.07 12.49 -16.89
CA THR A 119 -4.21 12.00 -17.66
C THR A 119 -5.53 12.55 -17.14
N LYS A 120 -5.58 12.91 -15.85
CA LYS A 120 -6.75 13.53 -15.23
C LYS A 120 -6.32 14.35 -14.02
N GLU A 121 -6.94 15.51 -13.85
CA GLU A 121 -6.70 16.38 -12.72
C GLU A 121 -8.03 16.93 -12.21
N LYS A 122 -8.14 17.06 -10.89
CA LYS A 122 -9.26 17.72 -10.25
C LYS A 122 -8.77 18.49 -9.04
N SER A 123 -8.90 19.81 -9.11
CA SER A 123 -8.76 20.67 -7.94
C SER A 123 -9.96 20.47 -7.01
N GLY A 124 -9.69 20.21 -5.74
CA GLY A 124 -10.68 20.15 -4.68
C GLY A 124 -10.66 21.39 -3.79
N SER A 125 -11.62 21.47 -2.86
CA SER A 125 -11.52 22.36 -1.69
C SER A 125 -10.29 22.01 -0.83
N SER A 126 -9.93 22.88 0.11
CA SER A 126 -8.80 22.68 1.03
C SER A 126 -8.80 21.29 1.69
N ASP A 127 -9.97 20.74 2.04
CA ASP A 127 -10.09 19.41 2.64
C ASP A 127 -9.95 18.24 1.66
N SER A 128 -10.39 18.43 0.42
CA SER A 128 -10.40 17.36 -0.57
C SER A 128 -9.13 17.33 -1.42
N GLY A 129 -8.38 18.43 -1.44
CA GLY A 129 -7.06 18.54 -2.05
C GLY A 129 -7.05 18.49 -3.57
N LEU A 130 -5.86 18.63 -4.13
CA LEU A 130 -5.59 18.45 -5.56
C LEU A 130 -5.43 16.96 -5.86
N ARG A 131 -6.30 16.40 -6.72
CA ARG A 131 -6.23 15.00 -7.13
C ARG A 131 -5.69 14.89 -8.55
N VAL A 132 -4.79 13.95 -8.77
CA VAL A 132 -4.16 13.70 -10.06
C VAL A 132 -4.15 12.20 -10.37
N GLU A 133 -4.42 11.86 -11.61
CA GLU A 133 -4.05 10.59 -12.22
C GLU A 133 -3.08 10.90 -13.36
N ALA A 134 -2.00 10.12 -13.45
CA ALA A 134 -0.98 10.30 -14.46
C ALA A 134 -0.38 8.96 -14.90
N THR A 135 0.23 8.94 -16.08
CA THR A 135 1.06 7.82 -16.55
C THR A 135 2.50 8.29 -16.66
N GLY A 136 3.46 7.38 -16.55
CA GLY A 136 4.88 7.71 -16.64
C GLY A 136 5.75 6.47 -16.79
N SER A 137 7.04 6.62 -16.53
CA SER A 137 7.99 5.54 -16.48
C SER A 137 8.97 5.66 -15.31
N ARG A 138 9.22 4.53 -14.65
CA ARG A 138 10.26 4.37 -13.61
C ARG A 138 11.22 3.26 -14.07
N ASN A 139 12.49 3.59 -14.24
CA ASN A 139 13.53 2.66 -14.72
C ASN A 139 13.13 1.93 -16.04
N GLY A 140 12.46 2.64 -16.95
CA GLY A 140 12.00 2.08 -18.23
C GLY A 140 10.70 1.27 -18.17
N GLN A 141 10.14 1.02 -16.99
CA GLN A 141 8.84 0.36 -16.82
C GLN A 141 7.73 1.40 -16.80
N ALA A 142 6.64 1.13 -17.52
CA ALA A 142 5.46 1.99 -17.49
C ALA A 142 4.79 1.93 -16.12
N VAL A 143 4.41 3.08 -15.58
CA VAL A 143 3.73 3.19 -14.29
C VAL A 143 2.53 4.12 -14.39
N GLN A 144 1.54 3.88 -13.55
CA GLN A 144 0.46 4.81 -13.24
C GLN A 144 0.69 5.44 -11.88
N LEU A 145 0.36 6.72 -11.78
CA LEU A 145 0.29 7.49 -10.55
C LEU A 145 -1.18 7.82 -10.27
N ILE A 146 -1.61 7.59 -9.03
CA ILE A 146 -2.86 8.11 -8.49
C ILE A 146 -2.48 8.88 -7.23
N GLY A 147 -2.80 10.18 -7.19
CA GLY A 147 -2.32 11.08 -6.15
C GLY A 147 -3.39 12.02 -5.61
N ARG A 148 -3.26 12.35 -4.33
CA ARG A 148 -4.01 13.41 -3.64
C ARG A 148 -3.03 14.26 -2.82
N PHE A 149 -3.04 15.56 -3.07
CA PHE A 149 -2.20 16.54 -2.37
C PHE A 149 -3.09 17.45 -1.55
N VAL A 150 -2.79 17.58 -0.26
CA VAL A 150 -3.61 18.33 0.71
C VAL A 150 -2.74 19.27 1.52
N ALA A 151 -3.23 20.48 1.79
CA ALA A 151 -2.65 21.37 2.78
C ALA A 151 -3.62 21.49 3.97
N ARG A 152 -3.09 21.37 5.19
CA ARG A 152 -3.83 21.64 6.43
C ARG A 152 -2.93 22.39 7.38
N ASP A 153 -3.37 23.58 7.79
CA ASP A 153 -2.54 24.56 8.48
C ASP A 153 -1.19 24.75 7.74
N THR A 154 -0.08 24.55 8.43
CA THR A 154 1.27 24.65 7.86
C THR A 154 1.76 23.36 7.21
N ARG A 155 0.97 22.28 7.22
CA ARG A 155 1.40 20.97 6.74
C ARG A 155 0.90 20.68 5.34
N ILE A 156 1.74 20.02 4.56
CA ILE A 156 1.37 19.44 3.27
C ILE A 156 1.46 17.92 3.35
N PHE A 157 0.53 17.25 2.66
CA PHE A 157 0.42 15.81 2.57
C PHE A 157 0.37 15.40 1.11
N GLN A 158 1.19 14.42 0.73
CA GLN A 158 1.20 13.76 -0.57
C GLN A 158 0.79 12.31 -0.37
N ILE A 159 -0.44 11.95 -0.73
CA ILE A 159 -0.97 10.58 -0.64
C ILE A 159 -0.97 9.99 -2.04
N VAL A 160 -0.14 8.97 -2.29
CA VAL A 160 0.11 8.49 -3.65
C VAL A 160 0.21 6.97 -3.73
N ILE A 161 -0.23 6.46 -4.88
CA ILE A 161 0.06 5.12 -5.34
C ILE A 161 0.82 5.23 -6.66
N VAL A 162 1.96 4.54 -6.77
CA VAL A 162 2.74 4.46 -8.01
C VAL A 162 3.06 3.01 -8.31
N GLY A 163 2.73 2.55 -9.51
CA GLY A 163 3.08 1.18 -9.91
C GLY A 163 2.41 0.75 -11.21
N ASP A 164 2.32 -0.56 -11.39
CA ASP A 164 1.73 -1.17 -12.58
C ASP A 164 0.21 -1.04 -12.56
N ALA A 165 -0.34 -0.26 -13.50
CA ALA A 165 -1.77 -0.04 -13.67
C ALA A 165 -2.58 -1.34 -13.76
N SER A 166 -2.01 -2.38 -14.37
CA SER A 166 -2.70 -3.67 -14.55
C SER A 166 -2.85 -4.45 -13.24
N LYS A 167 -2.06 -4.11 -12.22
CA LYS A 167 -2.06 -4.74 -10.89
C LYS A 167 -2.78 -3.90 -9.83
N LEU A 168 -3.30 -2.74 -10.22
CA LEU A 168 -4.02 -1.81 -9.35
C LEU A 168 -5.53 -1.99 -9.50
N SER A 169 -6.11 -2.79 -8.60
CA SER A 169 -7.57 -2.88 -8.50
C SER A 169 -8.16 -1.61 -7.90
N ARG A 170 -9.41 -1.28 -8.28
CA ARG A 170 -10.15 -0.16 -7.69
C ARG A 170 -10.27 -0.31 -6.18
N ASP A 171 -10.60 -1.52 -5.71
CA ASP A 171 -10.73 -1.81 -4.28
C ASP A 171 -9.46 -1.47 -3.48
N ASN A 172 -8.26 -1.76 -4.03
CA ASN A 172 -7.00 -1.44 -3.35
C ASN A 172 -6.70 0.06 -3.36
N ILE A 173 -7.06 0.75 -4.44
CA ILE A 173 -6.94 2.21 -4.55
C ILE A 173 -7.85 2.87 -3.52
N ASP A 174 -9.12 2.48 -3.48
CA ASP A 174 -10.13 3.04 -2.59
C ASP A 174 -9.76 2.74 -1.12
N THR A 175 -9.37 1.50 -0.81
CA THR A 175 -8.92 1.10 0.53
C THR A 175 -7.79 1.99 1.05
N PHE A 176 -6.78 2.27 0.23
CA PHE A 176 -5.68 3.15 0.63
C PHE A 176 -6.13 4.61 0.71
N MET A 177 -6.75 5.14 -0.36
CA MET A 177 -7.06 6.56 -0.49
C MET A 177 -8.10 7.04 0.52
N ASP A 178 -9.14 6.26 0.76
CA ASP A 178 -10.22 6.55 1.71
C ASP A 178 -9.81 6.20 3.15
N GLY A 179 -8.87 5.27 3.31
CA GLY A 179 -8.28 4.92 4.60
C GLY A 179 -7.44 6.03 5.23
N VAL A 180 -6.99 7.03 4.45
CA VAL A 180 -6.17 8.14 4.97
C VAL A 180 -7.04 9.20 5.64
N LYS A 181 -6.83 9.36 6.95
CA LYS A 181 -7.41 10.44 7.75
C LYS A 181 -6.31 11.42 8.14
N ILE A 182 -6.54 12.70 7.82
CA ILE A 182 -5.69 13.82 8.25
C ILE A 182 -6.43 14.52 9.37
N GLU A 183 -5.76 14.74 10.49
CA GLU A 183 -6.28 15.46 11.66
C GLU A 183 -5.89 16.94 11.55
#